data_AF-A0A928QF01-F1
#
_entry.id   AF-A0A928QF01-F1
#
_cell.length_a   1.000
_cell.length_b   1.000
_cell.length_c   1.000
_cell.angle_alpha   90.00
_cell.angle_beta   90.00
_cell.angle_gamma   90.00
#
_symmetry.space_group_name_H-M   'P 1'
#
loop_
_entity.id
_entity.type
_entity.pdbx_description
1 polymer ?
#
loop_
_entity_poly.entity_id
_entity_poly.type
_entity_poly.pdbx_seq_one_letter_code
_entity_poly.pdbx_strand_id
1 'polypeptide(L)'
;MIILGIDPGYATIGYGVIKYEKNRFETVDYGAIITQAGISFPKRLEQIYDSLVTIINKYRPDAMAVEELFFNTNVKTGIAV
;
A
#
# COMPACT_ATOMS: atom_id res chain seq x y z
N MET A 1 -1.45 -16.73 -10.12
CA MET A 1 -1.50 -16.09 -8.79
C MET A 1 -1.22 -14.61 -8.95
N ILE A 2 -2.15 -13.74 -8.56
CA ILE A 2 -1.95 -12.29 -8.52
C ILE A 2 -1.51 -11.91 -7.10
N ILE A 3 -0.42 -11.16 -7.00
CA ILE A 3 0.16 -10.73 -5.73
C ILE A 3 0.19 -9.20 -5.71
N LEU A 4 -0.28 -8.61 -4.62
CA LEU A 4 -0.22 -7.17 -4.37
C LEU A 4 0.82 -6.89 -3.28
N GLY A 5 1.86 -6.14 -3.61
CA GLY A 5 2.85 -5.62 -2.68
C GLY A 5 2.54 -4.17 -2.30
N ILE A 6 2.69 -3.84 -1.01
CA ILE A 6 2.46 -2.50 -0.46
C ILE A 6 3.70 -2.03 0.32
N ASP A 7 4.15 -0.82 0.02
CA ASP A 7 5.11 -0.03 0.81
C ASP A 7 4.32 1.04 1.60
N PRO A 8 4.06 0.83 2.90
CA PRO A 8 3.14 1.63 3.68
C PRO A 8 3.74 2.97 4.13
N GLY A 9 2.89 3.99 4.12
CA GLY A 9 3.21 5.35 4.54
C GLY A 9 1.94 6.18 4.69
N TYR A 10 2.08 7.48 5.01
CA TYR A 10 0.94 8.38 5.14
C TYR A 10 0.79 9.35 3.99
N ALA A 11 1.91 9.87 3.45
CA ALA A 11 1.89 10.83 2.35
C ALA A 11 1.92 10.15 0.99
N THR A 12 2.74 9.10 0.90
CA THR A 12 2.94 8.30 -0.28
C THR A 12 2.92 6.84 0.17
N ILE A 13 2.11 6.02 -0.49
CA ILE A 13 2.06 4.57 -0.31
C ILE A 13 2.35 3.95 -1.66
N GLY A 14 3.47 3.24 -1.78
CA GLY A 14 3.79 2.50 -2.99
C GLY A 14 2.95 1.24 -3.11
N TYR A 15 2.53 0.89 -4.32
CA TYR A 15 1.94 -0.43 -4.60
C TYR A 15 2.50 -1.03 -5.89
N GLY A 16 2.58 -2.36 -5.90
CA GLY A 16 2.94 -3.13 -7.08
C GLY A 16 2.05 -4.37 -7.21
N VAL A 17 1.61 -4.67 -8.42
CA VAL A 17 0.82 -5.85 -8.74
C VAL A 17 1.62 -6.72 -9.70
N ILE A 18 1.84 -7.96 -9.31
CA ILE A 18 2.55 -8.94 -10.13
C ILE A 18 1.71 -10.20 -10.31
N LYS A 19 1.87 -10.85 -11.46
CA LYS A 19 1.32 -12.16 -11.75
C LYS A 19 2.43 -13.19 -11.70
N TYR A 20 2.22 -14.24 -10.92
CA TYR A 20 3.05 -15.43 -10.91
C TYR A 20 2.33 -16.59 -11.59
N GLU A 21 2.93 -17.12 -12.65
CA GLU A 21 2.44 -18.27 -13.41
C GLU A 21 3.62 -19.03 -14.03
N LYS A 22 3.63 -20.36 -13.94
CA LYS A 22 4.64 -21.25 -14.55
C LYS A 22 6.10 -20.83 -14.23
N ASN A 23 6.40 -20.59 -12.95
CA ASN A 23 7.72 -20.14 -12.48
C ASN A 23 8.21 -18.82 -13.10
N ARG A 24 7.29 -17.97 -13.55
CA ARG A 24 7.63 -16.67 -14.14
C ARG A 24 6.80 -15.58 -13.47
N PHE A 25 7.45 -14.45 -13.22
CA PHE A 25 6.82 -13.23 -12.75
C PHE A 25 6.59 -12.27 -13.93
N GLU A 26 5.44 -11.62 -13.91
CA GLU A 26 5.06 -10.58 -14.86
C GLU A 26 4.50 -9.38 -14.09
N THR A 27 4.94 -8.18 -14.45
CA THR A 27 4.40 -6.93 -13.89
C THR A 27 3.03 -6.67 -14.49
N VAL A 28 2.02 -6.50 -13.64
CA VAL A 28 0.64 -6.20 -14.04
C VAL A 28 0.36 -4.71 -13.95
N ASP A 29 0.71 -4.08 -12.83
CA ASP A 29 0.56 -2.65 -12.59
C ASP A 29 1.45 -2.20 -11.43
N TYR A 30 1.68 -0.91 -11.30
CA TYR A 30 2.34 -0.31 -10.14
C TYR A 30 2.00 1.19 -10.05
N GLY A 31 2.13 1.75 -8.87
CA GLY A 31 1.86 3.16 -8.67
C GLY A 31 2.05 3.59 -7.23
N ALA A 32 1.52 4.77 -6.92
CA ALA A 32 1.53 5.31 -5.57
C ALA A 32 0.18 5.97 -5.25
N ILE A 33 -0.31 5.72 -4.04
CA ILE A 33 -1.40 6.50 -3.45
C ILE A 33 -0.77 7.74 -2.83
N ILE A 34 -1.19 8.93 -3.26
CA ILE A 34 -0.65 10.21 -2.81
C ILE A 34 -1.77 10.96 -2.07
N THR A 35 -1.52 11.32 -0.82
CA THR A 35 -2.46 12.13 -0.03
C THR A 35 -1.92 13.55 0.16
N GLN A 36 -2.79 14.55 -0.03
CA GLN A 36 -2.38 15.96 0.00
C GLN A 36 -2.00 16.42 1.41
N ALA A 37 -1.01 17.31 1.50
CA ALA A 37 -0.69 18.00 2.75
C ALA A 37 -1.88 18.86 3.23
N GLY A 38 -2.02 19.03 4.54
CA GLY A 38 -3.06 19.88 5.14
C GLY A 38 -4.43 19.22 5.36
N ILE A 39 -4.66 18.00 4.87
CA ILE A 39 -5.84 17.20 5.24
C ILE A 39 -5.69 16.63 6.66
N SER A 40 -6.80 16.49 7.39
CA SER A 40 -6.78 15.87 8.72
C SER A 40 -6.38 14.40 8.64
N PHE A 41 -5.75 13.89 9.72
CA PHE A 41 -5.28 12.51 9.77
C PHE A 41 -6.40 11.47 9.53
N PRO A 42 -7.62 11.59 10.09
CA PRO A 42 -8.70 10.65 9.77
C PRO A 42 -9.10 10.66 8.28
N LYS A 43 -9.18 11.84 7.65
CA LYS A 43 -9.48 11.94 6.21
C LYS A 43 -8.37 11.35 5.35
N ARG A 44 -7.11 11.47 5.80
CA ARG A 44 -5.98 10.83 5.16
C ARG A 44 -6.12 9.31 5.19
N LEU A 45 -6.48 8.74 6.34
CA LEU A 45 -6.72 7.29 6.46
C LEU A 45 -7.89 6.82 5.59
N GLU A 46 -8.98 7.59 5.52
CA GLU A 46 -10.12 7.31 4.64
C GLU A 46 -9.69 7.28 3.17
N GLN A 47 -8.94 8.28 2.70
CA GLN A 47 -8.41 8.31 1.33
C GLN A 47 -7.51 7.12 1.01
N ILE A 48 -6.65 6.72 1.97
CA ILE A 48 -5.78 5.56 1.83
C ILE A 48 -6.63 4.29 1.72
N TYR A 49 -7.62 4.14 2.60
CA TYR A 49 -8.54 3.00 2.61
C TYR A 49 -9.28 2.87 1.28
N ASP A 50 -9.94 3.93 0.81
CA ASP A 50 -10.72 3.92 -0.43
C ASP A 50 -9.86 3.59 -1.65
N SER A 51 -8.63 4.13 -1.68
CA SER A 51 -7.67 3.86 -2.76
C SER A 51 -7.20 2.41 -2.75
N LEU A 52 -6.86 1.85 -1.58
CA LEU A 52 -6.48 0.45 -1.46
C LEU A 52 -7.63 -0.50 -1.80
N VAL A 53 -8.85 -0.21 -1.34
CA VAL A 53 -10.05 -0.97 -1.67
C VAL A 53 -10.29 -0.97 -3.18
N THR A 54 -10.09 0.17 -3.84
CA THR A 54 -10.19 0.28 -5.31
C THR A 54 -9.18 -0.63 -6.01
N ILE A 55 -7.92 -0.62 -5.57
CA ILE A 55 -6.86 -1.49 -6.12
C ILE A 55 -7.19 -2.97 -5.90
N ILE A 56 -7.59 -3.34 -4.68
CA ILE A 56 -7.93 -4.72 -4.31
C ILE A 56 -9.14 -5.21 -5.14
N ASN A 57 -10.17 -4.39 -5.30
CA ASN A 57 -11.34 -4.74 -6.10
C ASN A 57 -11.03 -4.86 -7.60
N LYS A 58 -10.13 -4.01 -8.11
CA LYS A 58 -9.69 -4.02 -9.51
C LYS A 58 -8.89 -5.28 -9.84
N TYR A 59 -7.91 -5.63 -9.00
CA TYR A 59 -6.94 -6.70 -9.31
C TYR A 59 -7.26 -8.04 -8.68
N ARG A 60 -8.13 -8.10 -7.66
CA ARG A 60 -8.52 -9.32 -6.94
C ARG A 60 -7.30 -10.19 -6.58
N PRO A 61 -6.31 -9.66 -5.81
CA PRO A 61 -5.09 -10.39 -5.51
C PRO A 61 -5.39 -11.66 -4.68
N ASP A 62 -4.67 -12.74 -4.97
CA ASP A 62 -4.70 -13.99 -4.20
C ASP A 62 -3.91 -13.86 -2.89
N ALA A 63 -2.88 -13.02 -2.89
CA ALA A 63 -2.02 -12.76 -1.75
C ALA A 63 -1.61 -11.28 -1.69
N MET A 64 -1.39 -10.80 -0.46
CA MET A 64 -0.86 -9.47 -0.20
C MET A 64 0.42 -9.55 0.64
N ALA A 65 1.40 -8.73 0.29
CA ALA A 65 2.60 -8.51 1.08
C ALA A 65 2.69 -7.03 1.44
N VAL A 66 3.03 -6.74 2.69
CA VAL A 66 3.20 -5.38 3.20
C VAL A 66 4.55 -5.31 3.90
N GLU A 67 5.33 -4.28 3.61
CA GLU A 67 6.62 -4.06 4.29
C GLU A 67 6.40 -3.76 5.78
N GLU A 68 7.22 -4.38 6.63
CA GLU A 68 7.24 -4.10 8.06
C GLU A 68 8.06 -2.82 8.32
N LEU A 69 7.45 -1.85 9.01
CA LEU A 69 8.15 -0.61 9.35
C LEU A 69 9.09 -0.86 10.55
N PHE A 70 10.40 -0.94 10.28
CA PHE A 70 11.42 -0.99 11.33
C PHE A 70 11.69 0.42 11.89
N PHE A 71 11.13 0.73 13.05
CA PHE A 71 11.41 1.99 13.76
C PHE A 71 12.58 1.82 14.74
N ASN A 72 13.78 2.27 14.37
CA ASN A 72 14.91 2.33 15.31
C ASN A 72 14.87 3.67 16.07
N THR A 73 14.53 3.63 17.37
CA THR A 73 14.62 4.75 18.35
C THR A 73 13.96 6.08 17.97
N ASN A 74 12.63 6.16 18.05
CA ASN A 74 11.91 7.31 18.64
C ASN A 74 10.41 6.96 18.76
N VAL A 75 10.03 6.47 19.94
CA VAL A 75 8.70 5.92 20.30
C VAL A 75 7.61 7.02 20.39
N LYS A 76 7.65 8.07 19.55
CA LYS A 76 6.61 9.11 19.54
C LYS A 76 6.02 9.44 18.17
N THR A 77 6.55 8.92 17.06
CA THR A 77 6.11 9.37 15.72
C THR A 77 6.05 8.26 14.66
N GLY A 78 5.93 6.98 15.04
CA GLY A 78 5.80 5.89 14.06
C GLY A 78 4.41 5.83 13.42
N ILE A 79 3.38 5.85 14.25
CA ILE A 79 1.96 5.88 13.88
C ILE A 79 1.28 6.60 15.05
N ALA A 80 0.69 7.77 14.81
CA ALA A 80 -0.15 8.39 15.85
C ALA A 80 -1.45 7.58 15.92
N VAL A 81 -1.59 6.79 16.99
CA VAL A 81 -2.88 6.20 17.41
C VAL A 81 -3.61 7.21 18.27
#